data_AF-R7HDQ8-F1
#
_entry.id   AF-R7HDQ8-F1
#
_cell.length_a   1.000
_cell.length_b   1.000
_cell.length_c   1.000
_cell.angle_alpha   90.00
_cell.angle_beta   90.00
_cell.angle_gamma   90.00
#
_symmetry.space_group_name_H-M   'P 1'
#
loop_
_entity.id
_entity.type
_entity.pdbx_description
1 polymer ?
#
loop_
_entity_poly.entity_id
_entity_poly.type
_entity_poly.pdbx_seq_one_letter_code
_entity_poly.pdbx_strand_id
1 'polypeptide(L)' 'MEKDSKNRIEMKKPKFYKLFINKYSILTNDYVIEECIVCTNDLYGVIGLIYCKSLEHIKRIDYYELKKGE' A
#
# COMPACT_ATOMS: atom_id res chain seq x y z
N MET A 1 -16.82 22.55 35.25
CA MET A 1 -16.88 21.08 35.30
C MET A 1 -17.87 20.64 34.23
N GLU A 2 -17.53 19.93 33.17
CA GLU A 2 -16.30 19.29 32.72
C GLU A 2 -16.55 19.09 31.21
N LYS A 3 -15.68 19.67 30.38
CA LYS A 3 -15.78 19.57 28.92
C LYS A 3 -15.12 18.25 28.51
N ASP A 4 -15.87 17.16 28.49
CA ASP A 4 -15.40 15.92 27.88
C ASP A 4 -16.28 15.57 26.68
N SER A 5 -16.07 16.38 25.62
CA SER A 5 -16.35 15.98 24.25
C SER A 5 -15.58 14.69 23.98
N LYS A 6 -16.29 13.56 24.09
CA LYS A 6 -15.80 12.23 23.69
C LYS A 6 -15.43 12.27 22.22
N ASN A 7 -14.19 12.64 21.93
CA ASN A 7 -13.58 12.54 20.61
C ASN A 7 -13.32 11.04 20.36
N ARG A 8 -14.39 10.30 20.02
CA ARG A 8 -14.27 8.91 19.57
C ARG A 8 -13.59 8.96 18.21
N ILE A 9 -12.30 8.63 18.19
CA ILE A 9 -11.59 8.33 16.95
C ILE A 9 -12.26 7.07 16.39
N GLU A 10 -13.12 7.23 15.38
CA GLU A 10 -13.65 6.09 14.63
C GLU A 10 -12.48 5.40 13.93
N MET A 11 -12.09 4.22 14.43
CA MET A 11 -11.10 3.39 13.76
C MET A 11 -11.71 2.86 12.46
N LYS A 12 -11.32 3.44 11.32
CA LYS A 12 -11.69 2.93 9.99
C LYS A 12 -11.25 1.46 9.87
N LYS A 13 -12.14 0.64 9.33
CA LYS A 13 -11.81 -0.75 8.99
C LYS A 13 -10.71 -0.74 7.91
N PRO A 14 -9.65 -1.55 8.06
CA PRO A 14 -8.58 -1.62 7.09
C PRO A 14 -9.12 -2.12 5.75
N LYS A 15 -8.59 -1.55 4.67
CA LYS A 15 -8.95 -1.86 3.30
C LYS A 15 -7.90 -2.77 2.68
N PHE A 16 -8.33 -3.61 1.76
CA PHE A 16 -7.43 -4.45 0.98
C PHE A 16 -7.12 -3.75 -0.34
N TYR A 17 -5.84 -3.73 -0.73
CA TYR A 17 -5.40 -3.19 -2.00
C TYR A 17 -4.54 -4.24 -2.71
N LYS A 18 -4.74 -4.39 -4.02
CA LYS A 18 -3.81 -5.12 -4.87
C LYS A 18 -2.85 -4.12 -5.49
N LEU A 19 -1.54 -4.34 -5.31
CA LEU A 19 -0.47 -3.52 -5.83
C LEU A 19 0.20 -4.25 -7.00
N PHE A 20 0.62 -3.49 -8.00
CA PHE A 20 1.47 -3.91 -9.10
C PHE A 20 2.74 -3.08 -9.05
N ILE A 21 3.82 -3.70 -8.59
CA ILE A 21 5.11 -3.06 -8.39
C ILE A 21 5.95 -3.34 -9.62
N ASN A 22 6.07 -2.34 -10.49
CA ASN A 22 6.92 -2.40 -11.67
C ASN A 22 8.35 -2.01 -11.27
N LYS A 23 9.24 -3.00 -11.14
CA LYS A 23 10.60 -2.83 -10.65
C LYS A 23 11.63 -3.55 -11.52
N TYR A 24 12.84 -3.01 -11.55
CA TYR A 24 13.93 -3.55 -12.33
C TYR A 24 14.45 -4.85 -11.71
N SER A 25 14.50 -5.93 -12.47
CA SER A 25 15.16 -7.17 -12.06
C SER A 25 16.51 -7.31 -12.73
N ILE A 26 17.55 -7.49 -11.92
CA ILE A 26 18.92 -7.74 -12.41
C ILE A 26 19.00 -9.10 -13.12
N LEU A 27 18.21 -10.08 -12.68
CA LEU A 27 18.24 -11.44 -13.24
C LEU A 27 17.71 -11.49 -14.68
N THR A 28 16.65 -10.76 -14.96
CA THR A 28 16.05 -10.71 -16.31
C THR A 28 16.55 -9.52 -17.13
N ASN A 29 17.34 -8.63 -16.51
CA ASN A 29 17.83 -7.38 -17.10
C ASN A 29 16.70 -6.53 -17.72
N ASP A 30 15.54 -6.51 -17.05
CA ASP A 30 14.34 -5.80 -17.50
C ASP A 30 13.43 -5.47 -16.30
N TYR A 31 12.41 -4.66 -16.55
CA TYR A 31 11.34 -4.34 -15.61
C TYR A 31 10.32 -5.47 -15.53
N VAL A 32 10.09 -5.97 -14.32
CA VAL A 32 9.09 -7.01 -14.01
C VAL A 32 8.00 -6.45 -13.12
N ILE A 33 6.80 -7.04 -13.23
CA ILE A 33 5.67 -6.70 -12.36
C ILE A 33 5.61 -7.73 -11.23
N GLU A 34 5.76 -7.26 -9.99
CA GLU A 34 5.46 -8.04 -8.79
C GLU A 34 4.08 -7.64 -8.25
N GLU A 35 3.24 -8.63 -7.98
CA GLU A 35 1.89 -8.42 -7.45
C GLU A 35 1.84 -8.75 -5.95
N CYS A 36 1.22 -7.89 -5.16
CA CYS A 36 0.96 -8.20 -3.75
C CYS A 36 -0.37 -7.61 -3.27
N ILE A 37 -0.93 -8.21 -2.21
CA ILE A 37 -2.13 -7.71 -1.55
C ILE A 37 -1.74 -7.18 -0.18
N VAL A 38 -2.15 -5.95 0.11
CA VAL A 38 -1.89 -5.30 1.41
C VAL A 38 -3.20 -4.93 2.09
N CYS A 39 -3.27 -5.14 3.40
CA CYS A 39 -4.40 -4.73 4.24
C CYS A 39 -3.97 -3.54 5.09
N THR A 40 -4.46 -2.34 4.80
CA THR A 40 -4.01 -1.11 5.46
C THR A 40 -5.06 -0.01 5.44
N ASN A 41 -4.97 0.90 6.41
CA ASN A 41 -5.67 2.19 6.40
C ASN A 41 -4.82 3.31 5.81
N ASP A 42 -3.51 3.08 5.66
CA ASP A 42 -2.53 4.02 5.12
C ASP A 42 -1.76 3.37 3.97
N LEU A 43 -2.36 3.42 2.78
CA LEU A 43 -1.76 2.85 1.57
C LEU A 43 -0.48 3.59 1.18
N TYR A 44 -0.46 4.92 1.31
CA TYR A 44 0.69 5.72 0.91
C TYR A 44 1.89 5.52 1.84
N GLY A 45 1.66 5.30 3.14
CA GLY A 45 2.72 4.88 4.06
C GLY A 45 3.32 3.53 3.66
N VAL A 46 2.49 2.57 3.26
CA VAL A 46 2.96 1.27 2.74
C VAL A 46 3.76 1.44 1.45
N ILE A 47 3.26 2.21 0.48
CA ILE A 47 3.96 2.51 -0.77
C ILE A 47 5.30 3.21 -0.50
N GLY A 48 5.33 4.18 0.41
CA GLY A 48 6.55 4.86 0.82
C GLY A 48 7.59 3.90 1.41
N LEU A 49 7.15 2.97 2.27
CA LEU A 49 8.03 1.93 2.82
C LEU A 49 8.58 1.01 1.74
N ILE A 50 7.81 0.68 0.70
CA ILE A 50 8.28 -0.12 -0.44
C ILE A 50 9.40 0.62 -1.16
N TYR A 51 9.22 1.90 -1.49
CA TYR A 51 10.28 2.72 -2.09
C TYR A 51 11.53 2.80 -1.20
N CYS A 52 11.38 2.99 0.11
CA CYS A 52 12.50 3.10 1.03
C CYS A 52 13.27 1.78 1.22
N LYS A 53 12.62 0.62 1.07
CA LYS A 53 13.22 -0.70 1.31
C LYS A 53 13.66 -1.43 0.04
N SER A 54 13.26 -0.97 -1.14
CA SER A 54 13.63 -1.60 -2.40
C SER A 54 15.11 -1.34 -2.71
N LEU A 55 15.85 -2.43 -2.97
CA LEU A 55 17.19 -2.33 -3.56
C LEU A 55 17.14 -2.11 -5.07
N GLU A 56 16.03 -2.53 -5.68
CA GLU A 56 15.78 -2.44 -7.12
C GLU A 56 15.10 -1.11 -7.45
N HIS A 57 15.42 -0.56 -8.63
CA HIS A 57 14.74 0.66 -9.09
C HIS A 57 13.27 0.36 -9.40
N ILE A 58 12.37 1.07 -8.71
CA ILE A 58 10.92 0.99 -8.94
C ILE A 58 10.54 2.07 -9.95
N LYS A 59 10.01 1.65 -11.10
CA LYS A 59 9.51 2.57 -12.13
C LYS A 59 8.16 3.16 -11.76
N ARG A 60 7.26 2.33 -11.23
CA ARG A 60 5.91 2.71 -10.81
C ARG A 60 5.31 1.67 -9.88
N ILE A 61 4.42 2.11 -9.01
CA ILE A 61 3.50 1.24 -8.27
C ILE A 61 2.08 1.67 -8.63
N ASP A 62 1.34 0.76 -9.28
CA ASP A 62 -0.10 0.91 -9.51
C ASP A 62 -0.86 0.16 -8.42
N TYR A 63 -2.09 0.57 -8.12
CA TYR A 63 -2.93 -0.13 -7.15
C TYR A 63 -4.42 0.01 -7.45
N TYR A 64 -5.21 -0.92 -6.94
CA TYR A 64 -6.65 -0.75 -6.80
C TYR A 64 -7.16 -1.32 -5.48
N GLU A 65 -8.22 -0.71 -4.95
CA GLU A 65 -8.90 -1.17 -3.74
C GLU A 65 -9.75 -2.41 -4.06
N LEU A 66 -9.54 -3.50 -3.34
CA LEU A 66 -10.36 -4.70 -3.41
C LEU A 66 -11.64 -4.45 -2.61
N LYS A 67 -12.76 -4.32 -3.31
CA LYS A 67 -14.08 -4.27 -2.67
C LYS A 67 -14.47 -5.67 -2.22
N LYS A 68 -15.07 -5.80 -1.04
CA LYS A 68 -15.71 -7.06 -0.62
C LYS A 68 -16.86 -7.34 -1.59
N GLY A 69 -16.69 -8.30 -2.51
CA GLY A 69 -17.76 -8.76 -3.41
C GLY A 69 -17.41 -8.94 -4.88
N GLU A 70 -16.13 -8.89 -5.27
CA GLU A 70 -15.65 -9.30 -6.60
C GLU A 70 -14.74 -10.52 -6.51
#